data_AF-A0A951EVA8-F1
#
_entry.id   AF-A0A951EVA8-F1
#
_cell.length_a   1.000
_cell.length_b   1.000
_cell.length_c   1.000
_cell.angle_alpha   90.00
_cell.angle_beta   90.00
_cell.angle_gamma   90.00
#
_symmetry.space_group_name_H-M   'P 1'
#
loop_
_entity.id
_entity.type
_entity.pdbx_description
1 polymer ?
#
loop_
_entity_poly.entity_id
_entity_poly.type
_entity_poly.pdbx_seq_one_letter_code
_entity_poly.pdbx_strand_id
1 'polypeptide(L)'
;MARSNNQLLAQLDRGPTNNPAIWGGGSTFQNVVPGQPLFTVDPNCHCFDPTKTLVLNPKAFVDAPAGTFGTAAAFYDNYRWQRQPAESASLGRIFRFKESMSLNIRAEFYNVFNRTFLSSPTSTNPSAMTTMNTFGLLTGGYGYVNTVNGIGTSPRTGQIVARFEF
;
A
#
# COMPACT_ATOMS: atom_id res chain seq x y z
N MET A 1 7.82 -6.88 -4.93
CA MET A 1 7.93 -8.32 -5.20
C MET A 1 8.81 -8.98 -4.17
N ALA A 2 8.60 -10.29 -3.97
CA ALA A 2 9.37 -11.11 -3.07
C ALA A 2 10.85 -11.17 -3.47
N ARG A 3 11.72 -10.68 -2.58
CA ARG A 3 13.18 -10.74 -2.73
C ARG A 3 13.65 -12.15 -2.37
N SER A 4 14.51 -12.72 -3.20
CA SER A 4 15.16 -13.99 -2.89
C SER A 4 16.32 -13.79 -1.92
N ASN A 5 16.48 -14.75 -1.02
CA ASN A 5 17.53 -14.76 0.00
C ASN A 5 18.75 -15.59 -0.46
N ASN A 6 18.84 -15.95 -1.73
CA ASN A 6 19.82 -16.88 -2.29
C ASN A 6 21.25 -16.33 -2.45
N GLN A 7 21.49 -15.08 -2.02
CA GLN A 7 22.79 -14.39 -2.00
C GLN A 7 23.53 -14.31 -3.34
N LEU A 8 22.89 -14.60 -4.48
CA LEU A 8 23.59 -14.65 -5.77
C LEU A 8 24.35 -13.36 -6.08
N LEU A 9 23.71 -12.20 -5.92
CA LEU A 9 24.34 -10.93 -6.23
C LEU A 9 25.46 -10.59 -5.23
N ALA A 10 25.36 -11.02 -3.97
CA ALA A 10 26.44 -10.88 -3.00
C ALA A 10 27.65 -11.75 -3.40
N GLN A 11 27.43 -12.99 -3.84
CA GLN A 11 28.50 -13.87 -4.33
C GLN A 11 29.18 -13.35 -5.60
N LEU A 12 28.48 -12.55 -6.40
CA LEU A 12 29.03 -11.92 -7.61
C LEU A 12 29.69 -10.56 -7.36
N ASP A 13 29.84 -10.13 -6.10
CA ASP A 13 30.28 -8.78 -5.72
C ASP A 13 29.43 -7.64 -6.31
N ARG A 14 28.19 -7.96 -6.69
CA ARG A 14 27.18 -7.01 -7.17
C ARG A 14 26.04 -6.81 -6.17
N GLY A 15 26.27 -7.21 -4.93
CA GLY A 15 25.32 -7.09 -3.83
C GLY A 15 25.18 -5.63 -3.36
N PRO A 16 24.17 -5.35 -2.54
CA PRO A 16 23.89 -4.00 -2.05
C PRO A 16 25.01 -3.41 -1.19
N THR A 17 25.89 -4.24 -0.62
CA THR A 17 27.08 -3.81 0.15
C THR A 17 28.22 -3.30 -0.75
N ASN A 18 28.34 -3.81 -1.98
CA ASN A 18 29.54 -3.62 -2.82
C ASN A 18 29.27 -2.80 -4.09
N ASN A 19 28.01 -2.46 -4.39
CA ASN A 19 27.65 -1.66 -5.56
C ASN A 19 26.78 -0.43 -5.19
N PRO A 20 27.40 0.74 -4.96
CA PRO A 20 26.68 1.96 -4.58
C PRO A 20 25.79 2.52 -5.70
N ALA A 21 25.89 2.03 -6.93
CA ALA A 21 24.99 2.41 -8.03
C ALA A 21 23.62 1.71 -7.95
N ILE A 22 23.49 0.71 -7.08
CA ILE A 22 22.23 -0.02 -6.89
C ILE A 22 21.45 0.65 -5.76
N TRP A 23 20.67 1.68 -6.13
CA TRP A 23 19.75 2.44 -5.27
C TRP A 23 18.61 1.56 -4.70
N GLY A 24 18.92 0.64 -3.79
CA GLY A 24 17.94 -0.23 -3.11
C GLY A 24 17.61 -1.56 -3.80
N GLY A 25 18.27 -1.86 -4.92
CA GLY A 25 18.33 -3.21 -5.51
C GLY A 25 19.48 -4.05 -4.92
N GLY A 26 19.65 -5.29 -5.37
CA GLY A 26 20.76 -6.15 -4.93
C GLY A 26 20.33 -7.53 -4.43
N SER A 27 19.04 -7.86 -4.58
CA SER A 27 18.52 -9.22 -4.43
C SER A 27 17.93 -9.68 -5.75
N THR A 28 18.04 -10.96 -6.04
CA THR A 28 17.29 -11.64 -7.10
C THR A 28 15.84 -11.79 -6.67
N PHE A 29 14.98 -12.25 -7.57
CA PHE A 29 13.58 -12.54 -7.26
C PHE A 29 13.39 -14.00 -6.84
N GLN A 30 12.38 -14.24 -5.99
CA GLN A 30 11.91 -15.60 -5.72
C GLN A 30 11.17 -16.18 -6.93
N ASN A 31 11.04 -17.50 -6.99
CA ASN A 31 10.21 -18.18 -7.99
C ASN A 31 8.75 -18.15 -7.55
N VAL A 32 7.83 -17.93 -8.49
CA VAL A 32 6.40 -18.12 -8.23
C VAL A 32 6.06 -19.60 -8.29
N VAL A 33 5.32 -20.09 -7.31
CA VAL A 33 4.84 -21.47 -7.27
C VAL A 33 3.56 -21.57 -8.10
N PRO A 34 3.53 -22.34 -9.20
CA PRO A 34 2.34 -22.48 -10.03
C PRO A 34 1.14 -23.00 -9.23
N GLY A 35 -0.04 -22.42 -9.46
CA GLY A 35 -1.28 -22.83 -8.81
C GLY A 35 -1.50 -22.31 -7.39
N GLN A 36 -0.51 -21.65 -6.77
CA GLN A 36 -0.70 -21.00 -5.48
C GLN A 36 -1.33 -19.60 -5.66
N PRO A 37 -2.42 -19.27 -4.94
CA PRO A 37 -2.99 -17.93 -5.02
C PRO A 37 -2.01 -16.93 -4.38
N LEU A 38 -1.85 -15.75 -4.97
CA LEU A 38 -0.94 -14.72 -4.44
C LEU A 38 -1.50 -14.02 -3.19
N PHE A 39 -2.82 -13.97 -3.07
CA PHE A 39 -3.53 -13.44 -1.92
C PHE A 39 -4.24 -14.57 -1.17
N THR A 40 -4.33 -14.45 0.16
CA THR A 40 -5.09 -15.38 1.02
C THR A 40 -6.58 -15.04 1.04
N VAL A 41 -6.93 -13.79 0.76
CA VAL A 41 -8.28 -13.22 0.70
C VAL A 41 -8.37 -12.28 -0.50
N ASP A 42 -9.56 -12.04 -1.05
CA ASP A 42 -9.74 -10.99 -2.04
C ASP A 42 -9.54 -9.61 -1.38
N PRO A 43 -8.54 -8.81 -1.79
CA PRO A 43 -8.31 -7.48 -1.21
C PRO A 43 -9.52 -6.53 -1.31
N ASN A 44 -10.41 -6.72 -2.29
CA ASN A 44 -11.57 -5.87 -2.53
C ASN A 44 -12.87 -6.40 -1.92
N CYS A 45 -12.87 -7.55 -1.21
CA CYS A 45 -14.11 -8.12 -0.66
C CYS A 45 -14.69 -7.33 0.52
N HIS A 46 -13.90 -6.42 1.13
CA HIS A 46 -14.24 -5.73 2.37
C HIS A 46 -14.64 -6.66 3.54
N CYS A 47 -14.18 -7.92 3.49
CA CYS A 47 -14.64 -9.02 4.33
C CYS A 47 -13.59 -9.56 5.31
N PHE A 48 -12.40 -8.92 5.37
CA PHE A 48 -11.30 -9.36 6.23
C PHE A 48 -10.93 -8.30 7.25
N ASP A 49 -10.43 -8.75 8.40
CA ASP A 49 -9.87 -7.90 9.45
C ASP A 49 -8.35 -7.74 9.21
N PRO A 50 -7.87 -6.54 8.84
CA PRO A 50 -6.44 -6.30 8.58
C PRO A 50 -5.58 -6.43 9.83
N THR A 51 -6.17 -6.41 11.03
CA THR A 51 -5.44 -6.59 12.29
C THR A 51 -5.15 -8.06 12.61
N LYS A 52 -5.80 -9.00 11.91
CA LYS A 52 -5.68 -10.45 12.17
C LYS A 52 -5.31 -11.27 10.94
N THR A 53 -5.48 -10.69 9.75
CA THR A 53 -5.30 -11.41 8.48
C THR A 53 -4.05 -10.93 7.76
N LEU A 54 -3.14 -11.85 7.45
CA LEU A 54 -2.08 -11.62 6.47
C LEU A 54 -2.67 -11.81 5.08
N VAL A 55 -2.69 -10.76 4.27
CA VAL A 55 -3.41 -10.76 2.97
C VAL A 55 -2.63 -11.43 1.84
N LEU A 56 -1.32 -11.60 1.99
CA LEU A 56 -0.46 -12.22 0.98
C LEU A 56 -0.15 -13.65 1.35
N ASN A 57 -0.11 -14.54 0.36
CA ASN A 57 0.23 -15.95 0.57
C ASN A 57 1.75 -16.15 0.48
N PRO A 58 2.44 -16.49 1.58
CA PRO A 58 3.88 -16.76 1.53
C PRO A 58 4.22 -18.00 0.70
N LYS A 59 3.29 -18.97 0.57
CA LYS A 59 3.50 -20.19 -0.22
C LYS A 59 3.44 -19.95 -1.73
N ALA A 60 3.01 -18.77 -2.17
CA ALA A 60 3.01 -18.41 -3.58
C ALA A 60 4.41 -18.13 -4.13
N PHE A 61 5.40 -18.01 -3.24
CA PHE A 61 6.79 -17.79 -3.58
C PHE A 61 7.67 -18.85 -2.93
N VAL A 62 8.70 -19.28 -3.66
CA VAL A 62 9.75 -20.15 -3.15
C VAL A 62 11.09 -19.55 -3.52
N ASP A 63 12.08 -19.70 -2.65
CA ASP A 63 13.40 -19.16 -2.92
C ASP A 63 14.01 -19.81 -4.16
N ALA A 64 14.71 -19.01 -4.97
CA ALA A 64 15.47 -19.57 -6.08
C ALA A 64 16.66 -20.37 -5.51
N PRO A 65 17.03 -21.52 -6.10
CA PRO A 65 18.22 -22.25 -5.68
C PRO A 65 19.45 -21.35 -5.60
N ALA A 66 20.35 -21.63 -4.65
CA ALA A 66 21.60 -20.90 -4.50
C ALA A 66 22.37 -20.87 -5.83
N GLY A 67 22.92 -19.70 -6.19
CA GLY A 67 23.65 -19.54 -7.44
C GLY A 67 22.78 -19.28 -8.69
N THR A 68 21.44 -19.27 -8.58
CA THR A 68 20.54 -19.13 -9.75
C THR A 68 19.71 -17.85 -9.70
N PHE A 69 19.32 -17.34 -10.86
CA PHE A 69 18.31 -16.28 -10.94
C PHE A 69 16.91 -16.89 -10.80
N GLY A 70 16.01 -16.17 -10.14
CA GLY A 70 14.60 -16.55 -10.10
C GLY A 70 13.90 -16.36 -11.45
N THR A 71 12.80 -17.09 -11.63
CA THR A 71 11.99 -17.08 -12.85
C THR A 71 10.81 -16.12 -12.81
N ALA A 72 10.60 -15.42 -11.68
CA ALA A 72 9.49 -14.50 -11.55
C ALA A 72 9.65 -13.27 -12.47
N ALA A 73 8.54 -12.87 -13.09
CA ALA A 73 8.43 -11.57 -13.74
C ALA A 73 8.60 -10.44 -12.71
N ALA A 74 8.98 -9.24 -13.14
CA ALA A 74 9.14 -8.08 -12.26
C ALA A 74 7.80 -7.45 -11.81
N PHE A 75 6.72 -7.69 -12.56
CA PHE A 75 5.36 -7.22 -12.29
C PHE A 75 4.34 -8.32 -12.64
N TYR A 76 3.30 -8.45 -11.81
CA TYR A 76 2.16 -9.35 -12.05
C TYR A 76 0.86 -8.55 -12.00
N ASP A 77 -0.01 -8.76 -12.98
CA ASP A 77 -1.31 -8.06 -13.04
C ASP A 77 -2.26 -8.49 -11.92
N ASN A 78 -2.17 -9.75 -11.50
CA ASN A 78 -2.94 -10.32 -10.39
C ASN A 78 -2.27 -10.13 -9.01
N TYR A 79 -1.25 -9.27 -8.91
CA TYR A 79 -0.54 -8.93 -7.67
C TYR A 79 -0.63 -7.44 -7.36
N ARG A 80 -1.84 -6.89 -7.44
CA ARG A 80 -2.11 -5.46 -7.23
C ARG A 80 -2.93 -5.25 -5.97
N TRP A 81 -2.63 -4.17 -5.26
CA TRP A 81 -3.39 -3.82 -4.07
C TRP A 81 -4.81 -3.38 -4.42
N GLN A 82 -5.71 -3.43 -3.43
CA GLN A 82 -7.12 -3.10 -3.61
C GLN A 82 -7.32 -1.70 -4.18
N ARG A 83 -8.44 -1.52 -4.89
CA ARG A 83 -8.85 -0.21 -5.37
C ARG A 83 -9.29 0.65 -4.19
N GLN A 84 -8.82 1.89 -4.15
CA GLN A 84 -9.20 2.87 -3.13
C GLN A 84 -9.73 4.15 -3.77
N PRO A 85 -11.05 4.23 -4.05
CA PRO A 85 -11.67 5.45 -4.55
C PRO A 85 -11.56 6.55 -3.51
N ALA A 86 -11.12 7.74 -3.95
CA ALA A 86 -11.11 8.94 -3.14
C ALA A 86 -12.07 9.96 -3.76
N GLU A 87 -13.13 10.30 -3.04
CA GLU A 87 -14.13 11.25 -3.49
C GLU A 87 -14.02 12.59 -2.77
N SER A 88 -14.12 13.67 -3.55
CA SER A 88 -14.20 15.03 -3.07
C SER A 88 -15.44 15.72 -3.63
N ALA A 89 -16.03 16.60 -2.85
CA ALA A 89 -17.19 17.39 -3.23
C ALA A 89 -16.96 18.85 -2.85
N SER A 90 -17.34 19.78 -3.72
CA SER A 90 -17.31 21.20 -3.40
C SER A 90 -18.60 21.88 -3.83
N LEU A 91 -19.06 22.83 -3.00
CA LEU A 91 -20.23 23.65 -3.26
C LEU A 91 -19.85 25.11 -3.04
N GLY A 92 -20.19 25.97 -3.99
CA GLY A 92 -19.90 27.40 -3.91
C GLY A 92 -21.08 28.25 -4.30
N ARG A 93 -21.21 29.43 -3.67
CA ARG A 93 -22.20 30.44 -4.05
C ARG A 93 -21.61 31.85 -3.92
N ILE A 94 -21.91 32.67 -4.92
CA ILE A 94 -21.58 34.09 -4.93
C ILE A 94 -22.86 34.87 -4.61
N PHE A 95 -22.80 35.69 -3.57
CA PHE A 95 -23.83 36.65 -3.20
C PHE A 95 -23.36 38.03 -3.67
N ARG A 96 -24.12 38.65 -4.57
CA ARG A 96 -23.87 40.02 -5.05
C ARG A 96 -24.79 40.96 -4.27
N PHE A 97 -24.22 41.98 -3.62
CA PHE A 97 -25.00 42.94 -2.83
C PHE A 97 -25.25 44.25 -3.60
N LYS A 98 -24.18 44.89 -4.07
CA LYS A 98 -24.19 46.16 -4.83
C LYS A 98 -23.29 46.02 -6.07
N GLU A 99 -23.20 47.08 -6.89
CA GLU A 99 -22.41 47.07 -8.14
C GLU A 99 -20.93 46.73 -7.96
N SER A 100 -20.32 47.04 -6.80
CA SER A 100 -18.90 46.73 -6.52
C SER A 100 -18.67 45.70 -5.40
N MET A 101 -19.72 45.19 -4.73
CA MET A 101 -19.55 44.36 -3.53
C MET A 101 -20.05 42.93 -3.75
N SER A 102 -19.18 41.94 -3.47
CA SER A 102 -19.55 40.52 -3.55
C SER A 102 -19.00 39.68 -2.38
N LEU A 103 -19.76 38.66 -2.00
CA LEU A 103 -19.36 37.64 -1.03
C LEU A 103 -19.37 36.27 -1.72
N ASN A 104 -18.21 35.62 -1.77
CA ASN A 104 -18.05 34.26 -2.26
C ASN A 104 -17.90 33.31 -1.07
N ILE A 105 -18.77 32.31 -0.98
CA ILE A 105 -18.68 31.23 0.00
C ILE A 105 -18.42 29.93 -0.75
N ARG A 106 -17.37 29.20 -0.36
CA ARG A 106 -17.03 27.88 -0.88
C ARG A 106 -16.87 26.89 0.26
N ALA A 107 -17.54 25.76 0.17
CA ALA A 107 -17.33 24.60 1.01
C ALA A 107 -16.65 23.49 0.19
N GLU A 108 -15.66 22.83 0.76
CA GLU A 108 -14.96 21.69 0.18
C GLU A 108 -14.95 20.54 1.19
N PHE A 109 -15.21 19.33 0.72
CA PHE A 109 -15.21 18.10 1.50
C PHE A 109 -14.31 17.07 0.82
N TYR A 110 -13.41 16.47 1.59
CA TYR A 110 -12.55 15.36 1.19
C TYR A 110 -12.99 14.10 1.91
N ASN A 111 -12.97 12.97 1.20
CA ASN A 111 -13.52 11.71 1.70
C ASN A 111 -14.96 11.89 2.19
N VAL A 112 -15.81 12.48 1.33
CA VAL A 112 -17.20 12.86 1.65
C VAL A 112 -18.06 11.67 2.11
N PHE A 113 -17.75 10.47 1.62
CA PHE A 113 -18.42 9.21 1.99
C PHE A 113 -17.77 8.49 3.17
N ASN A 114 -16.75 9.06 3.81
CA ASN A 114 -16.07 8.48 4.98
C ASN A 114 -15.54 7.05 4.72
N ARG A 115 -14.90 6.85 3.56
CA ARG A 115 -14.23 5.61 3.18
C ARG A 115 -12.98 5.35 4.02
N THR A 116 -12.71 4.07 4.22
CA THR A 116 -11.50 3.58 4.89
C THR A 116 -10.42 3.26 3.87
N PHE A 117 -9.24 3.87 4.04
CA PHE A 117 -8.06 3.61 3.22
C PHE A 117 -7.10 2.71 4.00
N LEU A 118 -6.81 1.52 3.50
CA LEU A 118 -5.80 0.62 4.06
C LEU A 118 -4.44 0.86 3.40
N SER A 119 -3.38 0.87 4.20
CA SER A 119 -2.00 0.88 3.71
C SER A 119 -1.70 -0.34 2.82
N SER A 120 -0.68 -0.21 1.96
CA SER A 120 -0.21 -1.35 1.16
C SER A 120 0.42 -2.41 2.05
N PRO A 121 0.22 -3.71 1.77
CA PRO A 121 0.78 -4.78 2.58
C PRO A 121 2.30 -4.90 2.40
N THR A 122 2.98 -5.32 3.46
CA THR A 122 4.41 -5.64 3.42
C THR A 122 4.65 -6.84 2.50
N SER A 123 5.32 -6.62 1.37
CA SER A 123 5.47 -7.60 0.28
C SER A 123 6.92 -7.97 -0.04
N THR A 124 7.86 -7.66 0.87
CA THR A 124 9.31 -7.74 0.62
C THR A 124 9.89 -9.14 0.77
N ASN A 125 9.52 -9.87 1.82
CA ASN A 125 10.09 -11.18 2.15
C ASN A 125 8.99 -12.17 2.56
N PRO A 126 8.62 -13.14 1.71
CA PRO A 126 7.65 -14.20 2.02
C PRO A 126 8.03 -15.09 3.21
N SER A 127 9.32 -15.19 3.54
CA SER A 127 9.81 -15.94 4.70
C SER A 127 9.84 -15.10 5.98
N ALA A 128 9.36 -13.85 5.96
CA ALA A 128 9.31 -13.01 7.15
C ALA A 128 8.37 -13.61 8.21
N MET A 129 8.87 -13.68 9.45
CA MET A 129 8.10 -14.17 10.59
C MET A 129 6.91 -13.25 10.86
N THR A 130 5.74 -13.85 11.08
CA THR A 130 4.55 -13.14 11.56
C THR A 130 4.76 -12.72 13.00
N THR A 131 4.51 -11.45 13.30
CA THR A 131 4.59 -10.93 14.68
C THR A 131 3.23 -10.41 15.12
N MET A 132 2.93 -10.57 16.40
CA MET A 132 1.68 -10.15 17.05
C MET A 132 2.00 -9.40 18.33
N ASN A 133 1.11 -8.52 18.79
CA ASN A 133 1.19 -7.92 20.12
C ASN A 133 0.54 -8.84 21.18
N THR A 134 0.59 -8.42 22.45
CA THR A 134 -0.02 -9.13 23.59
C THR A 134 -1.54 -9.29 23.51
N PHE A 135 -2.21 -8.48 22.68
CA PHE A 135 -3.65 -8.57 22.43
C PHE A 135 -3.99 -9.47 21.22
N GLY A 136 -3.00 -10.13 20.61
CA GLY A 136 -3.19 -11.00 19.44
C GLY A 136 -3.43 -10.25 18.13
N LEU A 137 -3.06 -8.96 18.05
CA LEU A 137 -3.13 -8.17 16.82
C LEU A 137 -1.80 -8.23 16.08
N LEU A 138 -1.87 -8.33 14.76
CA LEU A 138 -0.71 -8.34 13.88
C LEU A 138 0.11 -7.06 14.05
N THR A 139 1.42 -7.22 14.12
CA THR A 139 2.41 -6.11 14.14
C THR A 139 3.41 -6.21 13.00
N GLY A 140 3.43 -7.32 12.25
CA GLY A 140 4.39 -7.57 11.18
C GLY A 140 4.20 -8.93 10.52
N GLY A 141 4.95 -9.15 9.44
CA GLY A 141 4.90 -10.36 8.62
C GLY A 141 4.68 -10.09 7.14
N TYR A 142 4.79 -11.14 6.33
CA TYR A 142 4.49 -11.06 4.91
C TYR A 142 2.98 -10.94 4.66
N GLY A 143 2.56 -9.89 3.96
CA GLY A 143 1.14 -9.56 3.82
C GLY A 143 0.55 -8.83 5.02
N TYR A 144 1.36 -8.33 5.93
CA TYR A 144 0.89 -7.46 7.00
C TYR A 144 0.44 -6.11 6.43
N VAL A 145 -0.79 -5.71 6.75
CA VAL A 145 -1.33 -4.37 6.45
C VAL A 145 -1.18 -3.51 7.70
N ASN A 146 -0.43 -2.42 7.61
CA ASN A 146 -0.24 -1.55 8.77
C ASN A 146 -1.54 -0.79 9.08
N THR A 147 -2.11 -1.09 10.24
CA THR A 147 -3.32 -0.45 10.75
C THR A 147 -3.02 0.77 11.63
N VAL A 148 -1.79 0.86 12.16
CA VAL A 148 -1.31 1.98 12.97
C VAL A 148 -0.79 3.07 12.03
N ASN A 149 -1.41 4.26 12.07
CA ASN A 149 -1.10 5.36 11.15
C ASN A 149 -1.26 5.02 9.65
N GLY A 150 -1.91 3.90 9.32
CA GLY A 150 -2.08 3.41 7.94
C GLY A 150 -3.52 3.08 7.55
N ILE A 151 -4.43 3.03 8.53
CA ILE A 151 -5.88 3.05 8.31
C ILE A 151 -6.39 4.46 8.58
N GLY A 152 -6.99 5.10 7.56
CA GLY A 152 -7.61 6.41 7.74
C GLY A 152 -6.65 7.59 7.79
N THR A 153 -5.48 7.49 7.15
CA THR A 153 -4.57 8.64 6.92
C THR A 153 -5.20 9.76 6.09
N SER A 154 -6.29 9.46 5.38
CA SER A 154 -7.19 10.43 4.77
C SER A 154 -8.53 10.42 5.50
N PRO A 155 -8.60 10.98 6.72
CA PRO A 155 -9.87 11.11 7.42
C PRO A 155 -10.80 12.01 6.60
N ARG A 156 -12.11 11.91 6.84
CA ARG A 156 -13.07 12.86 6.31
C ARG A 156 -12.77 14.25 6.87
N THR A 157 -12.54 15.20 5.98
CA THR A 157 -12.27 16.60 6.34
C THR A 157 -13.11 17.52 5.48
N GLY A 158 -13.38 18.71 6.01
CA GLY A 158 -14.05 19.76 5.26
C GLY A 158 -13.49 21.13 5.62
N GLN A 159 -13.49 22.02 4.64
CA GLN A 159 -13.12 23.41 4.82
C GLN A 159 -14.17 24.34 4.21
N ILE A 160 -14.36 25.49 4.85
CA ILE A 160 -15.23 26.55 4.36
C ILE A 160 -14.38 27.80 4.22
N VAL A 161 -14.41 28.41 3.05
CA VAL A 161 -13.71 29.65 2.72
C VAL A 161 -14.74 30.71 2.37
N ALA A 162 -14.60 31.89 2.96
CA ALA A 162 -15.37 33.07 2.61
C ALA A 162 -14.42 34.16 2.11
N ARG A 163 -14.74 34.75 0.96
CA ARG A 163 -14.02 35.91 0.41
C ARG A 163 -14.98 37.05 0.18
N PHE A 164 -14.59 38.22 0.68
CA PHE A 164 -15.30 39.47 0.45
C PHE A 164 -14.50 40.34 -0.52
N GLU A 165 -15.18 40.94 -1.50
CA GLU A 165 -14.61 41.82 -2.52
C GLU A 165 -15.42 43.13 -2.55
N PHE A 166 -14.73 44.27 -2.67
CA PHE A 166 -15.30 45.62 -2.63
C PHE A 166 -14.66 46.54 -3.67
#